data_AF-A0A1A7Y357-F1
#
_entry.id   AF-A0A1A7Y357-F1
#
_cell.length_a   1.000
_cell.length_b   1.000
_cell.length_c   1.000
_cell.angle_alpha   90.00
_cell.angle_beta   90.00
_cell.angle_gamma   90.00
#
_symmetry.space_group_name_H-M   'P 1'
#
loop_
_entity.id
_entity.type
_entity.pdbx_description
1 polymer ?
#
loop_
_entity_poly.entity_id
_entity_poly.type
_entity_poly.pdbx_seq_one_letter_code
_entity_poly.pdbx_strand_id
1 'polypeptide(L)' 'MRRFQVVLSSTVCVDGHVLAVSDNMFVHNNSKHGRRARRLEPGESVENTMEYATPCIKA' A
#
# COMPACT_ATOMS: atom_id res chain seq x y z
N MET A 1 -11.67 4.18 -6.44
CA MET A 1 -10.26 4.19 -6.03
C MET A 1 -9.40 4.07 -7.26
N ARG A 2 -8.52 5.05 -7.51
CA ARG A 2 -7.61 5.00 -8.66
C ARG A 2 -6.57 3.91 -8.42
N ARG A 3 -6.30 3.12 -9.46
CA ARG A 3 -5.26 2.09 -9.49
C ARG A 3 -4.36 2.35 -10.69
N PHE A 4 -3.15 1.85 -10.63
CA PHE A 4 -2.16 1.97 -11.68
C PHE A 4 -1.84 0.59 -12.25
N GLN A 5 -1.45 0.54 -13.50
CA GLN A 5 -0.88 -0.66 -14.11
C GLN A 5 0.47 -0.27 -14.70
N VAL A 6 1.40 -1.22 -14.71
CA VAL A 6 2.66 -1.06 -15.43
C VAL A 6 2.46 -1.55 -16.84
N VAL A 7 2.86 -0.73 -17.80
CA VAL A 7 2.82 -1.06 -19.23
C VAL A 7 4.25 -1.31 -19.70
N LEU A 8 4.46 -2.41 -20.42
CA LEU A 8 5.71 -2.72 -21.10
C LEU A 8 5.54 -2.46 -22.60
N SER A 9 6.39 -1.60 -23.18
CA SER A 9 6.35 -1.22 -24.59
C SER A 9 7.77 -0.99 -25.10
N SER A 10 7.99 -1.20 -26.41
CA SER A 10 9.23 -0.82 -27.11
C SER A 10 9.24 0.64 -27.54
N THR A 11 8.13 1.37 -27.33
CA THR A 11 7.99 2.80 -27.63
C THR A 11 7.44 3.55 -26.42
N VAL A 12 7.55 4.88 -26.43
CA VAL A 12 7.04 5.73 -25.35
C VAL A 12 5.51 5.83 -25.34
N CYS A 13 4.86 5.62 -26.48
CA CYS A 13 3.40 5.71 -26.59
C CYS A 13 2.74 4.45 -26.02
N VAL A 14 1.67 4.65 -25.24
CA VAL A 14 0.92 3.57 -24.57
C VAL A 14 -0.54 3.48 -25.04
N ASP A 15 -0.95 4.31 -25.99
CA ASP A 15 -2.32 4.33 -26.52
C ASP A 15 -2.56 3.25 -27.60
N GLY A 16 -1.50 2.55 -28.02
CA GLY A 16 -1.51 1.56 -29.09
C GLY A 16 -1.10 0.16 -28.63
N HIS A 17 -0.43 -0.59 -29.50
CA HIS A 17 0.03 -1.94 -29.20
C HIS A 17 1.13 -1.92 -28.11
N VAL A 18 0.92 -2.69 -27.05
CA VAL A 18 1.85 -2.87 -25.94
C VAL A 18 2.22 -4.34 -25.79
N LEU A 19 3.39 -4.64 -25.23
CA LEU A 19 3.89 -6.00 -25.11
C LEU A 19 3.18 -6.76 -23.98
N ALA A 20 2.93 -6.08 -22.87
CA ALA A 20 2.23 -6.63 -21.71
C ALA A 20 1.70 -5.51 -20.80
N VAL A 21 0.68 -5.83 -20.00
CA VAL A 21 0.11 -4.97 -18.97
C VAL A 21 0.01 -5.77 -17.67
N SER A 22 0.47 -5.21 -16.56
CA SER A 22 0.39 -5.88 -15.25
C SER A 22 -1.03 -5.93 -14.68
N ASP A 23 -1.21 -6.71 -13.61
CA ASP A 23 -2.34 -6.53 -12.72
C ASP A 23 -2.39 -5.12 -12.10
N ASN A 24 -3.54 -4.80 -11.51
CA ASN A 24 -3.77 -3.52 -10.85
C ASN A 24 -2.92 -3.34 -9.59
N MET A 25 -2.19 -2.24 -9.52
CA MET A 25 -1.44 -1.78 -8.35
C MET A 25 -2.18 -0.65 -7.64
N PHE A 26 -2.21 -0.74 -6.31
CA PHE A 26 -2.70 0.34 -5.45
C PHE A 26 -1.50 1.01 -4.78
N VAL A 27 -1.15 2.21 -5.26
CA VAL A 27 -0.02 2.99 -4.71
C VAL A 27 -0.53 3.82 -3.53
N HIS A 28 0.09 3.64 -2.37
CA HIS A 28 -0.25 4.38 -1.16
C HIS A 28 1.00 4.67 -0.32
N ASN A 29 1.02 5.81 0.37
CA ASN A 29 1.98 6.09 1.43
C ASN A 29 1.26 6.02 2.79
N ASN A 30 0.83 4.81 3.15
CA ASN A 30 0.10 4.54 4.39
C ASN A 30 0.69 3.29 5.03
N SER A 31 1.39 3.46 6.15
CA SER A 31 1.98 2.35 6.92
C SER A 31 0.94 1.40 7.52
N LYS A 32 -0.33 1.78 7.54
CA LYS A 32 -1.45 0.99 8.06
C LYS A 32 -2.27 0.29 6.97
N HIS A 33 -1.89 0.38 5.70
CA HIS A 33 -2.65 -0.27 4.63
C HIS A 33 -2.78 -1.79 4.88
N GLY A 34 -3.98 -2.33 4.75
CA GLY A 34 -4.29 -3.74 5.04
C GLY A 34 -4.40 -4.07 6.53
N ARG A 35 -4.08 -3.15 7.44
CA ARG A 35 -4.25 -3.36 8.88
C ARG A 35 -5.71 -3.18 9.27
N ARG A 36 -6.25 -4.10 10.06
CA ARG A 36 -7.56 -3.92 10.71
C ARG A 36 -7.47 -2.82 11.76
N ALA A 37 -8.52 -2.01 11.89
CA ALA A 37 -8.61 -1.00 12.95
C ALA A 37 -8.53 -1.68 14.33
N ARG A 38 -7.77 -1.10 15.26
CA ARG A 38 -7.79 -1.51 16.66
C ARG A 38 -8.94 -0.77 17.36
N ARG A 39 -9.73 -1.50 18.14
CA ARG A 39 -10.74 -0.92 19.03
C ARG A 39 -9.99 -0.25 20.19
N LEU A 40 -10.11 1.07 20.32
CA LEU A 40 -9.52 1.81 21.43
C LEU A 40 -10.59 1.89 22.52
N GLU A 41 -10.51 1.05 23.54
CA GLU A 41 -11.33 1.24 24.74
C GLU A 41 -10.68 2.35 25.61
N PRO A 42 -11.47 3.27 26.21
CA PRO A 42 -10.93 4.36 27.02
C PRO A 42 -10.32 3.79 28.31
N GLY A 43 -9.03 3.46 28.29
CA GLY A 43 -8.31 2.89 29.44
C GLY A 43 -7.04 2.11 29.08
N GLU A 44 -6.92 1.58 27.87
CA GLU A 44 -5.77 0.76 27.43
C GLU A 44 -4.61 1.57 26.79
N SER A 45 -4.69 2.90 26.78
CA SER A 45 -3.84 3.76 25.93
C SER A 45 -2.38 3.92 26.40
N VAL A 46 -2.06 3.56 27.64
CA VAL A 46 -0.74 3.89 28.22
C VAL A 46 0.28 2.75 28.05
N GLU A 47 -0.13 1.50 28.23
CA GLU A 47 0.80 0.35 28.22
C GLU A 47 1.11 -0.15 26.80
N ASN A 48 0.12 -0.09 25.91
CA ASN A 48 0.22 -0.59 24.53
C ASN A 48 0.86 0.39 23.53
N THR A 49 1.22 1.61 23.94
CA THR A 49 1.89 2.55 23.03
C THR A 49 3.36 2.19 22.81
N MET A 50 4.01 1.56 23.79
CA MET A 50 5.44 1.27 23.77
C MET A 50 5.80 0.02 22.95
N GLU A 51 4.94 -1.01 22.93
CA GLU A 51 5.17 -2.24 22.14
C GLU A 51 5.01 -2.02 20.62
N TYR A 52 4.39 -0.90 20.21
CA TYR A 52 4.06 -0.60 18.81
C TYR A 52 5.03 0.36 18.12
N ALA A 53 6.14 0.71 18.79
CA ALA A 53 7.21 1.52 18.22
C ALA A 53 8.22 0.70 17.41
N THR A 54 8.04 -0.61 17.23
CA THR A 54 8.93 -1.39 16.35
C THR A 54 8.54 -1.09 14.90
N PRO A 55 9.37 -0.35 14.13
CA PRO A 55 9.07 -0.11 12.72
C PRO A 55 9.13 -1.44 11.97
N CYS A 56 7.97 -1.93 11.55
CA CYS A 56 7.90 -3.07 10.63
C CYS A 56 8.21 -2.53 9.23
N ILE A 57 9.50 -2.47 8.87
CA ILE A 57 9.89 -2.26 7.48
C ILE A 57 9.48 -3.52 6.72
N LYS A 58 8.50 -3.39 5.83
CA LYS A 58 8.09 -4.48 4.95
C LYS A 58 9.14 -4.56 3.83
N ALA A 59 10.05 -5.52 3.94
CA ALA A 59 10.92 -5.92 2.84
C ALA A 59 10.12 -6.63 1.74
#